data_AF-A0A7Z2GSE0-F1
#
_entry.id   AF-A0A7Z2GSE0-F1
#
_cell.length_a   1.000
_cell.length_b   1.000
_cell.length_c   1.000
_cell.angle_alpha   90.00
_cell.angle_beta   90.00
_cell.angle_gamma   90.00
#
_symmetry.space_group_name_H-M   'P 1'
#
loop_
_entity.id
_entity.type
_entity.pdbx_description
1 polymer ?
#
loop_
_entity_poly.entity_id
_entity_poly.type
_entity_poly.pdbx_seq_one_letter_code
_entity_poly.pdbx_strand_id
1 'polypeptide(L)'
;MAAVLETAPLPDDRPGGPAHGGTPEAPANLTAVPSGTGLKPIERLTSDTRYAKIIAEAEHLTTLQYCSLFTRTFVRSDYNFCASKISVARGGKLHALDAAMRETSEWFRKAIDWVEQLGARQMPWPSESIGLEVKRPLAGQLVRCLSQYERLFKRAAEANREGRLSPERTAAMLANAEKKLKHIVQVCIPDNEEYDVGGDRHDG
;
A
#
# COMPACT_ATOMS: atom_id res chain seq x y z
N MET A 1 21.18 -49.11 20.57
CA MET A 1 20.29 -49.90 21.45
C MET A 1 19.39 -48.93 22.17
N ALA A 2 18.09 -49.16 22.35
CA ALA A 2 17.15 -50.06 21.68
C ALA A 2 15.72 -49.50 21.93
N ALA A 3 14.76 -49.79 21.04
CA ALA A 3 13.36 -49.39 21.23
C ALA A 3 12.53 -50.56 21.77
N VAL A 4 11.71 -50.32 22.80
CA VAL A 4 10.63 -51.21 23.28
C VAL A 4 9.59 -50.26 23.91
N LEU A 5 8.37 -49.97 23.40
CA LEU A 5 7.19 -50.79 23.07
C LEU A 5 6.53 -51.47 24.27
N GLU A 6 5.38 -50.97 24.74
CA GLU A 6 4.33 -51.84 25.28
C GLU A 6 2.93 -51.24 25.05
N THR A 7 1.93 -52.11 24.83
CA THR A 7 0.73 -51.78 24.05
C THR A 7 -0.52 -52.42 24.64
N ALA A 8 -1.55 -51.60 24.93
CA ALA A 8 -2.96 -51.96 25.13
C ALA A 8 -3.32 -52.96 26.27
N PRO A 9 -4.58 -52.91 26.73
CA PRO A 9 -5.51 -53.94 26.22
C PRO A 9 -6.90 -53.42 25.79
N LEU A 10 -7.49 -54.20 24.88
CA LEU A 10 -8.91 -54.31 24.49
C LEU A 10 -9.25 -55.83 24.59
N PRO A 11 -10.51 -56.32 24.52
CA PRO A 11 -11.81 -55.63 24.50
C PRO A 11 -12.80 -56.23 25.53
N ASP A 12 -14.08 -55.84 25.45
CA ASP A 12 -15.19 -56.79 25.61
C ASP A 12 -16.36 -56.43 24.67
N ASP A 13 -17.17 -57.41 24.24
CA ASP A 13 -17.84 -57.36 22.93
C ASP A 13 -19.35 -57.76 22.91
N ARG A 14 -20.22 -56.79 22.60
CA ARG A 14 -21.58 -56.95 21.98
C ARG A 14 -22.65 -57.73 22.80
N PRO A 15 -23.92 -57.91 22.33
CA PRO A 15 -24.59 -57.46 21.08
C PRO A 15 -25.95 -56.72 21.25
N GLY A 16 -26.45 -56.11 20.15
CA GLY A 16 -27.88 -55.76 20.00
C GLY A 16 -28.19 -54.62 19.01
N GLY A 17 -28.60 -54.95 17.78
CA GLY A 17 -29.24 -54.02 16.82
C GLY A 17 -30.56 -54.60 16.29
N PRO A 18 -31.23 -54.02 15.27
CA PRO A 18 -30.93 -52.81 14.49
C PRO A 18 -32.04 -51.72 14.74
N ALA A 19 -32.45 -50.75 13.90
CA ALA A 19 -32.20 -50.41 12.49
C ALA A 19 -32.65 -48.96 12.12
N HIS A 20 -32.23 -48.49 10.93
CA HIS A 20 -32.86 -47.43 10.09
C HIS A 20 -33.02 -45.99 10.60
N GLY A 21 -32.55 -45.01 9.80
CA GLY A 21 -32.80 -43.57 9.98
C GLY A 21 -31.76 -42.68 9.30
N GLY A 22 -31.71 -42.69 7.96
CA GLY A 22 -30.66 -42.01 7.19
C GLY A 22 -30.68 -40.47 7.26
N THR A 23 -29.49 -39.87 7.18
CA THR A 23 -29.29 -38.44 6.94
C THR A 23 -29.94 -37.99 5.62
N PRO A 24 -30.57 -36.80 5.56
CA PRO A 24 -31.11 -36.29 4.31
C PRO A 24 -29.97 -35.88 3.36
N GLU A 25 -29.77 -36.66 2.31
CA GLU A 25 -28.95 -36.27 1.16
C GLU A 25 -29.52 -35.02 0.47
N ALA A 26 -28.65 -34.24 -0.16
CA ALA A 26 -29.05 -33.13 -1.00
C ALA A 26 -29.95 -33.64 -2.16
N PRO A 27 -31.06 -32.93 -2.50
CA PRO A 27 -31.95 -33.38 -3.56
C PRO A 27 -31.20 -33.43 -4.89
N ALA A 28 -31.18 -34.63 -5.48
CA ALA A 28 -30.52 -34.90 -6.74
C ALA A 28 -31.10 -34.07 -7.90
N ASN A 29 -30.22 -33.82 -8.88
CA ASN A 29 -30.50 -33.41 -10.26
C ASN A 29 -32.00 -33.28 -10.63
N LEU A 30 -32.50 -32.05 -10.64
CA LEU A 30 -33.80 -31.75 -11.25
C LEU A 30 -33.71 -31.97 -12.77
N THR A 31 -34.25 -33.10 -13.21
CA THR A 31 -34.38 -33.50 -14.61
C THR A 31 -35.06 -32.39 -15.42
N ALA A 32 -34.40 -31.90 -16.47
CA ALA A 32 -34.98 -30.88 -17.33
C ALA A 32 -36.20 -31.42 -18.10
N VAL A 33 -37.37 -30.81 -17.90
CA VAL A 33 -38.57 -31.10 -18.69
C VAL A 33 -38.39 -30.50 -20.09
N PRO A 34 -38.53 -31.28 -21.18
CA PRO A 34 -38.35 -30.78 -22.54
C PRO A 34 -39.60 -30.02 -23.03
N SER A 35 -39.81 -28.82 -22.49
CA SER A 35 -40.86 -27.90 -22.95
C SER A 35 -40.42 -27.24 -24.26
N GLY A 36 -40.85 -27.81 -25.39
CA GLY A 36 -40.46 -27.36 -26.72
C GLY A 36 -40.90 -25.93 -27.08
N THR A 37 -39.97 -24.99 -27.04
CA THR A 37 -39.95 -23.79 -27.89
C THR A 37 -38.50 -23.48 -28.29
N GLY A 38 -38.27 -23.10 -29.55
CA GLY A 38 -36.93 -22.94 -30.13
C GLY A 38 -36.18 -21.67 -29.73
N LEU A 39 -36.17 -21.33 -28.44
CA LEU A 39 -35.49 -20.15 -27.90
C LEU A 39 -34.38 -20.58 -26.94
N LYS A 40 -33.17 -20.03 -27.12
CA LYS A 40 -32.06 -20.29 -26.21
C LYS A 40 -32.43 -19.84 -24.79
N PRO A 41 -32.16 -20.65 -23.74
CA PRO A 41 -32.37 -20.22 -22.35
C PRO A 41 -31.63 -18.92 -22.08
N ILE A 42 -32.34 -17.91 -21.56
CA ILE A 42 -31.72 -16.66 -21.15
C ILE A 42 -31.00 -16.92 -19.82
N GLU A 43 -29.67 -16.97 -19.84
CA GLU A 43 -28.87 -16.91 -18.61
C GLU A 43 -29.22 -15.63 -17.86
N ARG A 44 -29.97 -15.77 -16.77
CA ARG A 44 -30.32 -14.65 -15.89
C ARG A 44 -29.09 -14.31 -15.05
N LEU A 45 -28.22 -13.48 -15.62
CA LEU A 45 -27.15 -12.77 -14.92
C LEU A 45 -27.74 -12.08 -13.67
N THR A 46 -27.63 -12.75 -12.52
CA THR A 46 -27.91 -12.17 -11.21
C THR A 46 -27.00 -10.96 -11.01
N SER A 47 -27.45 -9.99 -10.23
CA SER A 47 -26.78 -8.69 -10.07
C SER A 47 -25.28 -8.83 -9.78
N ASP A 48 -24.91 -9.79 -8.93
CA ASP A 48 -23.56 -10.02 -8.43
C ASP A 48 -22.57 -10.42 -9.53
N THR A 49 -23.02 -11.21 -10.52
CA THR A 49 -22.16 -11.60 -11.67
C THR A 49 -22.02 -10.48 -12.71
N ARG A 50 -22.87 -9.45 -12.67
CA ARG A 50 -22.66 -8.20 -13.43
C ARG A 50 -21.67 -7.27 -12.74
N TYR A 51 -21.74 -7.11 -11.42
CA TYR A 51 -20.81 -6.25 -10.69
C TYR A 51 -19.35 -6.70 -10.82
N ALA A 52 -19.09 -8.02 -10.71
CA ALA A 52 -17.76 -8.61 -10.87
C ALA A 52 -17.14 -8.43 -12.28
N LYS A 53 -17.92 -8.02 -13.29
CA LYS A 53 -17.48 -7.85 -14.69
C LYS A 53 -17.43 -6.39 -15.16
N ILE A 54 -17.89 -5.45 -14.33
CA ILE A 54 -18.06 -4.03 -14.70
C ILE A 54 -17.03 -3.11 -14.03
N ILE A 55 -16.33 -3.58 -12.99
CA ILE A 55 -15.16 -2.89 -12.44
C ILE A 55 -13.94 -3.74 -12.77
N ALA A 56 -13.12 -3.26 -13.71
CA ALA A 56 -11.72 -3.62 -13.65
C ALA A 56 -11.18 -3.01 -12.36
N GLU A 57 -10.87 -3.85 -11.37
CA GLU A 57 -9.95 -3.48 -10.30
C GLU A 57 -8.58 -3.30 -10.94
N ALA A 58 -8.41 -2.13 -11.57
CA ALA A 58 -7.11 -1.60 -11.90
C ALA A 58 -6.43 -1.33 -10.56
N GLU A 59 -5.76 -2.34 -10.04
CA GLU A 59 -4.81 -2.21 -8.95
C GLU A 59 -3.74 -1.22 -9.44
N HIS A 60 -3.86 0.04 -9.02
CA HIS A 60 -2.96 1.13 -9.42
C HIS A 60 -1.65 0.97 -8.64
N LEU A 61 -0.94 -0.12 -8.90
CA LEU A 61 0.29 -0.52 -8.25
C LEU A 61 1.45 0.29 -8.84
N THR A 62 1.94 1.27 -8.09
CA THR A 62 3.06 2.11 -8.50
C THR A 62 4.35 1.56 -7.89
N THR A 63 5.33 1.24 -8.74
CA THR A 63 6.64 0.77 -8.28
C THR A 63 7.50 1.92 -7.79
N LEU A 64 7.88 1.89 -6.52
CA LEU A 64 8.88 2.78 -5.93
C LEU A 64 10.24 2.07 -5.88
N GLN A 65 11.27 2.68 -6.46
CA GLN A 65 12.66 2.24 -6.32
C GLN A 65 13.35 3.05 -5.23
N TYR A 66 14.01 2.39 -4.28
CA TYR A 66 14.72 3.06 -3.19
C TYR A 66 16.04 2.38 -2.84
N CYS A 67 16.96 3.16 -2.27
CA CYS A 67 18.23 2.72 -1.72
C CYS A 67 18.50 3.30 -0.32
N SER A 68 17.78 4.33 0.11
CA SER A 68 17.94 4.88 1.47
C SER A 68 17.24 4.01 2.53
N LEU A 69 17.83 3.99 3.73
CA LEU A 69 17.19 3.41 4.91
C LEU A 69 15.93 4.20 5.32
N PHE A 70 15.92 5.52 5.08
CA PHE A 70 14.77 6.38 5.39
C PHE A 70 13.52 5.93 4.63
N THR A 71 13.57 5.87 3.29
CA THR A 71 12.40 5.47 2.47
C THR A 71 11.97 4.05 2.78
N ARG A 72 12.92 3.13 2.98
CA ARG A 72 12.64 1.75 3.41
C ARG A 72 11.87 1.69 4.73
N THR A 73 12.16 2.60 5.65
CA THR A 73 11.50 2.71 6.95
C THR A 73 10.13 3.34 6.77
N PHE A 74 10.05 4.52 6.14
CA PHE A 74 8.82 5.27 5.86
C PHE A 74 7.76 4.42 5.15
N VAL A 75 8.15 3.61 4.17
CA VAL A 75 7.22 2.72 3.46
C VAL A 75 6.63 1.64 4.37
N ARG A 76 7.38 1.19 5.38
CA ARG A 76 6.94 0.16 6.34
C ARG A 76 6.16 0.72 7.52
N SER A 77 6.53 1.91 8.03
CA SER A 77 5.86 2.55 9.18
C SER A 77 4.72 3.48 8.79
N ASP A 78 4.93 4.37 7.82
CA ASP A 78 4.12 5.58 7.65
C ASP A 78 3.29 5.58 6.36
N TYR A 79 3.75 4.93 5.28
CA TYR A 79 3.08 5.01 3.97
C TYR A 79 1.65 4.49 4.03
N ASN A 80 1.42 3.30 4.60
CA ASN A 80 0.08 2.72 4.69
C ASN A 80 -0.85 3.58 5.55
N PHE A 81 -0.36 4.13 6.67
CA PHE A 81 -1.11 5.08 7.50
C PHE A 81 -1.50 6.34 6.71
N CYS A 82 -0.53 6.95 6.00
CA CYS A 82 -0.78 8.13 5.19
C CYS A 82 -1.76 7.83 4.05
N ALA A 83 -1.58 6.74 3.31
CA ALA A 83 -2.47 6.32 2.22
C ALA A 83 -3.90 6.09 2.72
N SER A 84 -4.08 5.46 3.89
CA SER A 84 -5.38 5.31 4.54
C SER A 84 -6.00 6.66 4.93
N LYS A 85 -5.27 7.54 5.62
CA LYS A 85 -5.78 8.88 6.02
C LYS A 85 -6.07 9.76 4.79
N ILE A 86 -5.29 9.68 3.71
CA ILE A 86 -5.55 10.33 2.41
C ILE A 86 -6.84 9.79 1.77
N SER A 87 -7.10 8.49 1.87
CA SER A 87 -8.28 7.86 1.22
C SER A 87 -9.62 8.37 1.76
N VAL A 88 -9.63 8.83 3.02
CA VAL A 88 -10.79 9.35 3.76
C VAL A 88 -10.73 10.87 4.03
N ALA A 89 -9.68 11.56 3.61
CA ALA A 89 -9.51 13.01 3.81
C ALA A 89 -10.58 13.81 3.04
N ARG A 90 -11.13 14.85 3.68
CA ARG A 90 -12.18 15.73 3.11
C ARG A 90 -11.95 17.18 3.57
N GLY A 91 -12.53 18.13 2.85
CA GLY A 91 -12.53 19.55 3.22
C GLY A 91 -11.12 20.08 3.52
N GLY A 92 -10.98 20.79 4.63
CA GLY A 92 -9.72 21.40 5.08
C GLY A 92 -8.52 20.45 5.06
N LYS A 93 -8.67 19.23 5.60
CA LYS A 93 -7.59 18.25 5.63
C LYS A 93 -7.07 17.87 4.24
N LEU A 94 -7.94 17.80 3.24
CA LEU A 94 -7.54 17.50 1.86
C LEU A 94 -6.71 18.66 1.28
N HIS A 95 -7.09 19.91 1.57
CA HIS A 95 -6.31 21.09 1.20
C HIS A 95 -4.96 21.14 1.92
N ALA A 96 -4.92 20.88 3.23
CA ALA A 96 -3.69 20.82 4.02
C ALA A 96 -2.70 19.80 3.47
N LEU A 97 -3.17 18.59 3.11
CA LEU A 97 -2.33 17.54 2.54
C LEU A 97 -1.83 17.89 1.13
N ASP A 98 -2.67 18.48 0.26
CA ASP A 98 -2.24 18.93 -1.08
C ASP A 98 -1.20 20.06 -0.98
N ALA A 99 -1.41 21.04 -0.10
CA ALA A 99 -0.45 22.11 0.17
C ALA A 99 0.90 21.55 0.66
N ALA A 100 0.90 20.74 1.72
CA ALA A 100 2.11 20.14 2.29
C ALA A 100 2.89 19.29 1.26
N MET A 101 2.20 18.54 0.39
CA MET A 101 2.84 17.77 -0.67
C MET A 101 3.38 18.64 -1.82
N ARG A 102 2.68 19.72 -2.20
CA ARG A 102 3.16 20.67 -3.22
C ARG A 102 4.40 21.40 -2.74
N GLU A 103 4.40 21.94 -1.52
CA GLU A 103 5.56 22.61 -0.93
C GLU A 103 6.76 21.68 -0.78
N THR A 104 6.51 20.43 -0.39
CA THR A 104 7.54 19.40 -0.29
C THR A 104 8.14 19.07 -1.66
N SER A 105 7.30 18.84 -2.68
CA SER A 105 7.74 18.59 -4.06
C SER A 105 8.49 19.78 -4.66
N GLU A 106 8.04 21.01 -4.43
CA GLU A 106 8.70 22.23 -4.92
C GLU A 106 10.04 22.48 -4.25
N TRP A 107 10.16 22.20 -2.95
CA TRP A 107 11.44 22.23 -2.26
C TRP A 107 12.38 21.13 -2.79
N PHE A 108 11.88 19.91 -2.97
CA PHE A 108 12.66 18.81 -3.54
C PHE A 108 13.19 19.16 -4.93
N ARG A 109 12.35 19.70 -5.81
CA ARG A 109 12.75 20.14 -7.15
C ARG A 109 13.94 21.11 -7.08
N LYS A 110 13.82 22.19 -6.31
CA LYS A 110 14.89 23.18 -6.12
C LYS A 110 16.16 22.59 -5.51
N ALA A 111 16.03 21.68 -4.55
CA ALA A 111 17.18 21.01 -3.92
C ALA A 111 17.90 20.07 -4.90
N ILE A 112 17.16 19.26 -5.66
CA ILE A 112 17.70 18.36 -6.69
C ILE A 112 18.40 19.19 -7.78
N ASP A 113 17.73 20.20 -8.33
CA ASP A 113 18.28 21.09 -9.37
C ASP A 113 19.62 21.71 -8.89
N TRP A 114 19.67 22.18 -7.64
CA TRP A 114 20.88 22.75 -7.05
C TRP A 114 22.01 21.73 -6.86
N VAL A 115 21.73 20.51 -6.39
CA VAL A 115 22.78 19.47 -6.24
C VAL A 115 23.27 18.98 -7.59
N GLU A 116 22.38 18.86 -8.59
CA GLU A 116 22.77 18.43 -9.95
C GLU A 116 23.64 19.48 -10.66
N GLN A 117 23.46 20.78 -10.37
CA GLN A 117 24.36 21.85 -10.81
C GLN A 117 25.81 21.71 -10.30
N LEU A 118 26.04 20.98 -9.19
CA LEU A 118 27.40 20.67 -8.73
C LEU A 118 28.14 19.74 -9.72
N GLY A 119 27.42 19.05 -10.62
CA GLY A 119 28.00 18.30 -11.74
C GLY A 119 28.69 16.98 -11.38
N ALA A 120 28.34 16.39 -10.23
CA ALA A 120 28.89 15.11 -9.79
C ALA A 120 28.52 13.96 -10.74
N ARG A 121 29.40 12.96 -10.89
CA ARG A 121 29.15 11.82 -11.78
C ARG A 121 28.08 10.91 -11.21
N GLN A 122 27.20 10.43 -12.09
CA GLN A 122 26.23 9.38 -11.75
C GLN A 122 26.94 8.10 -11.39
N MET A 123 26.49 7.46 -10.32
CA MET A 123 26.97 6.14 -9.89
C MET A 123 25.84 5.10 -9.98
N PRO A 124 26.15 3.82 -10.28
CA PRO A 124 25.17 2.76 -10.12
C PRO A 124 24.89 2.55 -8.62
N TRP A 125 23.64 2.71 -8.23
CA TRP A 125 23.17 2.46 -6.86
C TRP A 125 22.44 1.11 -6.79
N PRO A 126 22.79 0.20 -5.86
CA PRO A 126 21.92 -0.93 -5.57
C PRO A 126 20.59 -0.40 -5.02
N SER A 127 19.47 -0.83 -5.59
CA SER A 127 18.14 -0.37 -5.18
C SER A 127 17.17 -1.53 -5.04
N GLU A 128 16.40 -1.51 -3.95
CA GLU A 128 15.21 -2.33 -3.74
C GLU A 128 14.04 -1.71 -4.53
N SER A 129 13.08 -2.53 -4.95
CA SER A 129 11.82 -2.09 -5.58
C SER A 129 10.64 -2.60 -4.77
N ILE A 130 9.61 -1.78 -4.60
CA ILE A 130 8.37 -2.17 -3.92
C ILE A 130 7.16 -1.65 -4.70
N GLY A 131 6.16 -2.51 -4.85
CA GLY A 131 4.84 -2.14 -5.37
C GLY A 131 4.03 -1.46 -4.27
N LEU A 132 3.50 -0.27 -4.55
CA LEU A 132 2.66 0.51 -3.64
C LEU A 132 1.28 0.70 -4.26
N GLU A 133 0.23 0.35 -3.51
CA GLU A 133 -1.15 0.53 -3.97
C GLU A 133 -1.55 2.01 -3.89
N VAL A 134 -1.97 2.60 -5.02
CA VAL A 134 -2.32 4.03 -5.13
C VAL A 134 -3.80 4.21 -5.48
N LYS A 135 -4.66 4.23 -4.44
CA LYS A 135 -6.12 4.39 -4.59
C LYS A 135 -6.59 5.83 -4.88
N ARG A 136 -5.74 6.84 -4.68
CA ARG A 136 -6.09 8.27 -4.84
C ARG A 136 -4.92 9.04 -5.47
N PRO A 137 -5.17 10.09 -6.29
CA PRO A 137 -4.11 10.91 -6.88
C PRO A 137 -3.10 11.47 -5.88
N LEU A 138 -3.58 11.89 -4.70
CA LEU A 138 -2.74 12.45 -3.64
C LEU A 138 -1.82 11.40 -2.98
N ALA A 139 -2.22 10.13 -2.94
CA ALA A 139 -1.30 9.04 -2.55
C ALA A 139 -0.20 8.83 -3.61
N GLY A 140 -0.52 9.01 -4.90
CA GLY A 140 0.47 9.01 -5.98
C GLY A 140 1.45 10.19 -5.88
N GLN A 141 0.98 11.36 -5.43
CA GLN A 141 1.84 12.50 -5.14
C GLN A 141 2.78 12.24 -3.95
N LEU A 142 2.35 11.49 -2.92
CA LEU A 142 3.24 11.02 -1.85
C LEU A 142 4.35 10.09 -2.40
N VAL A 143 4.00 9.13 -3.27
CA VAL A 143 5.00 8.26 -3.94
C VAL A 143 5.97 9.08 -4.80
N ARG A 144 5.50 10.17 -5.44
CA ARG A 144 6.37 11.12 -6.17
C ARG A 144 7.33 11.84 -5.21
N CYS A 145 6.87 12.32 -4.05
CA CYS A 145 7.74 12.94 -3.05
C CYS A 145 8.81 11.96 -2.51
N LEU A 146 8.47 10.68 -2.31
CA LEU A 146 9.45 9.64 -1.95
C LEU A 146 10.46 9.38 -3.08
N SER A 147 10.00 9.33 -4.33
CA SER A 147 10.87 9.20 -5.51
C SER A 147 11.84 10.39 -5.66
N GLN A 148 11.37 11.60 -5.37
CA GLN A 148 12.19 12.82 -5.35
C GLN A 148 13.24 12.77 -4.21
N TYR A 149 12.86 12.32 -3.01
CA TYR A 149 13.80 12.10 -1.93
C TYR A 149 14.92 11.12 -2.32
N GLU A 150 14.58 9.98 -2.94
CA GLU A 150 15.57 9.01 -3.40
C GLU A 150 16.52 9.58 -4.47
N ARG A 151 16.02 10.43 -5.37
CA ARG A 151 16.90 11.16 -6.31
C ARG A 151 17.83 12.12 -5.55
N LEU A 152 17.30 12.94 -4.64
CA LEU A 152 18.11 13.86 -3.84
C LEU A 152 19.16 13.13 -3.01
N PHE A 153 18.82 12.01 -2.39
CA PHE A 153 19.73 11.16 -1.61
C PHE A 153 20.92 10.69 -2.45
N LYS A 154 20.65 10.08 -3.61
CA LYS A 154 21.70 9.61 -4.55
C LYS A 154 22.59 10.77 -5.00
N ARG A 155 21.99 11.89 -5.42
CA ARG A 155 22.72 13.09 -5.88
C ARG A 155 23.60 13.71 -4.80
N ALA A 156 23.09 13.83 -3.58
CA ALA A 156 23.82 14.40 -2.46
C ALA A 156 25.02 13.52 -2.08
N ALA A 157 24.85 12.20 -2.08
CA ALA A 157 25.93 11.26 -1.80
C ALA A 157 26.98 11.19 -2.93
N GLU A 158 26.58 11.29 -4.20
CA GLU A 158 27.48 11.43 -5.35
C GLU A 158 28.33 12.71 -5.23
N ALA A 159 27.69 13.86 -4.94
CA ALA A 159 28.38 15.14 -4.78
C ALA A 159 29.32 15.17 -3.56
N ASN A 160 28.94 14.51 -2.46
CA ASN A 160 29.78 14.36 -1.27
C ASN A 160 31.02 13.50 -1.57
N ARG A 161 30.83 12.35 -2.22
CA ARG A 161 31.93 11.44 -2.58
C ARG A 161 32.97 12.07 -3.50
N GLU A 162 32.57 13.01 -4.35
CA GLU A 162 33.49 13.80 -5.19
C GLU A 162 34.04 15.07 -4.52
N GLY A 163 33.73 15.32 -3.25
CA GLY A 163 34.17 16.52 -2.52
C GLY A 163 33.52 17.83 -2.97
N ARG A 164 32.46 17.77 -3.79
CA ARG A 164 31.71 18.95 -4.26
C ARG A 164 30.65 19.43 -3.26
N LEU A 165 30.33 18.59 -2.28
CA LEU A 165 29.42 18.87 -1.19
C LEU A 165 30.05 18.39 0.12
N SER A 166 30.01 19.19 1.19
CA SER A 166 30.59 18.74 2.47
C SER A 166 29.71 17.66 3.14
N PRO A 167 30.27 16.78 3.98
CA PRO A 167 29.48 15.79 4.73
C PRO A 167 28.39 16.43 5.61
N GLU A 168 28.70 17.55 6.25
CA GLU A 168 27.78 18.28 7.14
C GLU A 168 26.62 18.88 6.35
N ARG A 169 26.91 19.49 5.19
CA ARG A 169 25.89 20.07 4.30
C ARG A 169 25.03 18.97 3.66
N THR A 170 25.62 17.81 3.36
CA THR A 170 24.91 16.61 2.91
C THR A 170 23.91 16.15 4.00
N ALA A 171 24.40 15.94 5.22
CA ALA A 171 23.57 15.49 6.35
C ALA A 171 22.44 16.49 6.67
N ALA A 172 22.74 17.79 6.73
CA ALA A 172 21.75 18.83 6.99
C ALA A 172 20.65 18.92 5.91
N MET A 173 21.03 18.76 4.64
CA MET A 173 20.08 18.76 3.52
C MET A 173 19.17 17.53 3.55
N LEU A 174 19.72 16.34 3.83
CA LEU A 174 18.93 15.11 3.95
C LEU A 174 18.03 15.16 5.20
N ALA A 175 18.50 15.66 6.34
CA ALA A 175 17.67 15.85 7.53
C ALA A 175 16.49 16.80 7.30
N ASN A 176 16.68 17.87 6.51
CA ASN A 176 15.59 18.78 6.10
C ASN A 176 14.58 18.08 5.16
N ALA A 177 15.10 17.30 4.21
CA ALA A 177 14.28 16.48 3.31
C ALA A 177 13.42 15.45 4.07
N GLU A 178 14.00 14.75 5.04
CA GLU A 178 13.26 13.85 5.94
C GLU A 178 12.22 14.58 6.77
N LYS A 179 12.57 15.76 7.32
CA LYS A 179 11.63 16.58 8.12
C LYS A 179 10.39 16.97 7.31
N LYS A 180 10.54 17.25 6.01
CA LYS A 180 9.42 17.58 5.11
C LYS A 180 8.50 16.38 4.86
N LEU A 181 9.07 15.19 4.62
CA LEU A 181 8.28 13.97 4.49
C LEU A 181 7.59 13.59 5.81
N LYS A 182 8.28 13.71 6.95
CA LYS A 182 7.70 13.54 8.30
C LYS A 182 6.59 14.56 8.59
N HIS A 183 6.69 15.79 8.09
CA HIS A 183 5.62 16.79 8.23
C HIS A 183 4.33 16.37 7.52
N ILE A 184 4.39 15.75 6.35
CA ILE A 184 3.20 15.16 5.69
C ILE A 184 2.54 14.10 6.59
N VAL A 185 3.34 13.26 7.29
CA VAL A 185 2.81 12.31 8.27
C VAL A 185 2.11 13.03 9.43
N GLN A 186 2.67 14.15 9.91
CA GLN A 186 2.02 14.98 10.94
C GLN A 186 0.67 15.55 10.47
N VAL A 187 0.54 15.98 9.20
CA VAL A 187 -0.75 16.42 8.63
C VAL A 187 -1.74 15.25 8.47
N CYS A 188 -1.25 14.00 8.37
CA CYS A 188 -2.13 12.83 8.39
C CYS A 188 -2.71 12.51 9.78
N ILE A 189 -2.12 12.97 10.88
CA ILE A 189 -2.54 12.61 12.25
C ILE A 189 -3.91 13.19 12.63
N PRO A 190 -4.13 14.53 12.65
CA PRO A 190 -5.39 15.15 13.11
C PRO A 190 -6.59 14.67 12.31
N ASP A 191 -7.79 14.65 12.87
CA ASP A 191 -8.98 14.27 12.12
C ASP A 191 -9.55 15.42 11.27
N ASN A 192 -10.51 15.12 10.39
CA ASN A 192 -10.98 16.09 9.38
C ASN A 192 -11.59 17.35 9.99
N GLU A 193 -12.11 17.28 11.22
CA GLU A 193 -12.77 18.38 11.91
C GLU A 193 -11.80 19.35 12.60
N GLU A 194 -10.52 18.98 12.74
CA GLU A 194 -9.47 19.86 13.27
C GLU A 194 -8.89 20.81 12.21
N TYR A 195 -9.45 20.82 10.98
CA TYR A 195 -9.00 21.65 9.87
C TYR A 195 -10.09 22.60 9.39
N ASP A 196 -9.76 23.89 9.34
CA ASP A 196 -10.57 24.92 8.70
C ASP A 196 -10.68 24.68 7.19
N VAL A 197 -11.67 25.33 6.54
CA VAL A 197 -11.90 25.23 5.09
C VAL A 197 -10.64 25.57 4.27
N GLY A 198 -9.76 26.46 4.78
CA GLY A 198 -8.48 26.81 4.17
C GLY A 198 -7.38 25.74 4.28
N GLY A 199 -7.53 24.76 5.17
CA GLY A 199 -6.50 23.77 5.48
C GLY A 199 -5.57 24.15 6.63
N ASP A 200 -5.76 25.30 7.25
CA ASP A 200 -5.18 25.62 8.56
C ASP A 200 -5.76 24.71 9.63
N ARG A 201 -4.95 24.36 10.64
CA ARG A 201 -5.42 23.58 11.79
C ARG A 201 -6.03 24.52 12.82
N HIS A 202 -7.07 24.09 13.51
CA HIS A 202 -7.51 24.75 14.74
C HIS A 202 -6.42 24.62 15.80
N ASP A 203 -5.71 25.72 16.10
CA ASP A 203 -4.85 25.80 17.27
C ASP A 203 -5.74 25.79 18.52
N GLY A 204 -5.60 24.75 19.34
CA GLY A 204 -6.34 24.53 20.60
C GLY A 204 -5.63 25.06 21.84
#